data_AF-A0AA46YG47-F1
#
_entry.id   AF-A0AA46YG47-F1
#
_cell.length_a   1.000
_cell.length_b   1.000
_cell.length_c   1.000
_cell.angle_alpha   90.00
_cell.angle_beta   90.00
_cell.angle_gamma   90.00
#
_symmetry.space_group_name_H-M   'P 1'
#
loop_
_entity.id
_entity.type
_entity.pdbx_description
1 polymer ?
#
loop_
_entity_poly.entity_id
_entity_poly.type
_entity_poly.pdbx_seq_one_letter_code
_entity_poly.pdbx_strand_id
1 'polypeptide(L)'
;MCKTTLILFFAFASVVWATPRTKADLLADLKSRREKAAGLDFTKTSEEFKKAFASVKAAVDNYKKLKNPVLTEAEEQVLYVSYSMEPVNSLVGKSKPTAQDCDKAKRQIILEDKGTKPEDSTLSSEATEASAWLALLCK
;
A
#
# COMPACT_ATOMS: atom_id res chain seq x y z
N MET A 1 43.02 -44.77 -12.90
CA MET A 1 42.26 -44.65 -11.64
C MET A 1 41.74 -43.22 -11.51
N CYS A 2 40.47 -42.97 -11.82
CA CYS A 2 39.84 -41.66 -11.63
C CYS A 2 38.64 -41.84 -10.69
N LYS A 3 38.78 -41.40 -9.44
CA LYS A 3 37.69 -41.32 -8.48
C LYS A 3 37.02 -39.96 -8.66
N THR A 4 35.88 -39.93 -9.35
CA THR A 4 35.06 -38.72 -9.49
C THR A 4 34.16 -38.62 -8.26
N THR A 5 34.56 -37.76 -7.34
CA THR A 5 33.78 -37.38 -6.15
C THR A 5 32.61 -36.50 -6.61
N LEU A 6 31.40 -37.05 -6.59
CA LEU A 6 30.18 -36.28 -6.83
C LEU A 6 29.79 -35.57 -5.53
N ILE A 7 30.06 -34.26 -5.46
CA ILE A 7 29.67 -33.42 -4.33
C ILE A 7 28.16 -33.15 -4.43
N LEU A 8 27.44 -33.66 -3.44
CA LEU A 8 26.02 -33.41 -3.21
C LEU A 8 25.83 -31.92 -2.87
N PHE A 9 25.43 -31.12 -3.85
CA PHE A 9 24.98 -29.75 -3.61
C PHE A 9 23.64 -29.82 -2.86
N PHE A 10 23.71 -29.76 -1.54
CA PHE A 10 22.59 -29.35 -0.70
C PHE A 10 22.24 -27.91 -1.08
N ALA A 11 21.27 -27.75 -1.98
CA ALA A 11 20.56 -26.51 -2.15
C ALA A 11 19.84 -26.22 -0.82
N PHE A 12 20.50 -25.48 0.06
CA PHE A 12 19.82 -24.76 1.12
C PHE A 12 18.89 -23.78 0.42
N ALA A 13 17.64 -24.20 0.21
CA ALA A 13 16.53 -23.30 0.02
C ALA A 13 16.46 -22.47 1.31
N SER A 14 17.19 -21.37 1.33
CA SER A 14 17.02 -20.31 2.31
C SER A 14 15.59 -19.83 2.16
N VAL A 15 14.70 -20.37 2.98
CA VAL A 15 13.40 -19.77 3.28
C VAL A 15 13.74 -18.43 3.90
N VAL A 16 13.87 -17.41 3.08
CA VAL A 16 13.91 -16.03 3.55
C VAL A 16 12.54 -15.83 4.18
N TRP A 17 12.50 -15.91 5.51
CA TRP A 17 11.37 -15.38 6.28
C TRP A 17 11.41 -13.88 6.03
N ALA A 18 10.75 -13.44 4.96
CA ALA A 18 10.59 -12.03 4.67
C ALA A 18 9.91 -11.42 5.88
N THR A 19 10.64 -10.59 6.62
CA THR A 19 10.09 -9.84 7.73
C THR A 19 8.85 -9.10 7.24
N PRO A 20 7.71 -9.21 7.96
CA PRO A 20 6.51 -8.49 7.58
C PRO A 20 6.80 -6.98 7.45
N ARG A 21 6.30 -6.36 6.38
CA ARG A 21 6.56 -4.94 6.09
C ARG A 21 5.83 -4.04 7.09
N THR A 22 6.53 -3.09 7.68
CA THR A 22 5.96 -2.14 8.63
C THR A 22 5.17 -1.03 7.93
N LYS A 23 4.37 -0.27 8.70
CA LYS A 23 3.73 0.97 8.21
C LYS A 23 4.72 1.92 7.56
N ALA A 24 5.91 2.10 8.13
CA ALA A 24 6.93 2.99 7.59
C ALA A 24 7.44 2.51 6.22
N ASP A 25 7.69 1.20 6.06
CA ASP A 25 8.13 0.61 4.79
C ASP A 25 7.07 0.78 3.69
N LEU A 26 5.79 0.62 4.05
CA LEU A 26 4.67 0.79 3.12
C LEU A 26 4.52 2.25 2.68
N LEU A 27 4.55 3.20 3.61
CA LEU A 27 4.45 4.62 3.30
C LEU A 27 5.64 5.10 2.47
N ALA A 28 6.85 4.59 2.72
CA ALA A 28 8.02 4.91 1.91
C ALA A 28 7.91 4.38 0.47
N ASP A 29 7.44 3.14 0.28
CA ASP A 29 7.21 2.55 -1.04
C ASP A 29 6.08 3.28 -1.81
N LEU A 30 4.97 3.59 -1.12
CA LEU A 30 3.87 4.40 -1.66
C LEU A 30 4.36 5.76 -2.14
N LYS A 31 5.09 6.49 -1.29
CA LYS A 31 5.65 7.80 -1.63
C LYS A 31 6.61 7.72 -2.81
N SER A 32 7.55 6.76 -2.80
CA SER A 32 8.52 6.59 -3.89
C SER A 32 7.82 6.33 -5.23
N ARG A 33 6.76 5.52 -5.24
CA ARG A 33 5.98 5.25 -6.45
C ARG A 33 5.14 6.45 -6.89
N ARG A 34 4.58 7.19 -5.93
CA ARG A 34 3.84 8.42 -6.21
C ARG A 34 4.73 9.46 -6.88
N GLU A 35 5.95 9.62 -6.39
CA GLU A 35 6.94 10.52 -6.97
C GLU A 35 7.30 10.13 -8.41
N LYS A 36 7.41 8.82 -8.71
CA LYS A 36 7.59 8.33 -10.09
C LYS A 36 6.36 8.55 -10.98
N ALA A 37 5.17 8.50 -10.39
CA ALA A 37 3.93 8.78 -11.09
C ALA A 37 3.68 10.28 -11.31
N ALA A 38 4.44 11.16 -10.63
CA ALA A 38 4.29 12.60 -10.75
C ALA A 38 4.71 13.06 -12.17
N GLY A 39 3.71 13.37 -13.00
CA GLY A 39 3.91 13.80 -14.39
C GLY A 39 3.52 12.76 -15.44
N LEU A 40 3.05 11.59 -15.02
CA LEU A 40 2.46 10.62 -15.93
C LEU A 40 1.00 10.99 -16.27
N ASP A 41 0.49 10.44 -17.37
CA ASP A 41 -0.93 10.49 -17.69
C ASP A 41 -1.76 9.65 -16.70
N PHE A 42 -3.09 9.80 -16.74
CA PHE A 42 -3.99 9.10 -15.83
C PHE A 42 -3.83 7.58 -15.87
N THR A 43 -3.71 6.98 -17.06
CA THR A 43 -3.60 5.53 -17.24
C THR A 43 -2.35 4.99 -16.56
N LYS A 44 -1.20 5.64 -16.80
CA LYS A 44 0.07 5.23 -16.20
C LYS A 44 0.12 5.51 -14.70
N THR A 45 -0.42 6.65 -14.25
CA THR A 45 -0.56 6.96 -12.82
C THR A 45 -1.42 5.91 -12.11
N SER A 46 -2.50 5.48 -12.77
CA SER A 46 -3.39 4.42 -12.30
C SER A 46 -2.68 3.07 -12.19
N GLU A 47 -1.85 2.70 -13.18
CA GLU A 47 -1.05 1.49 -13.13
C GLU A 47 -0.02 1.51 -12.00
N GLU A 48 0.67 2.63 -11.80
CA GLU A 48 1.63 2.78 -10.70
C GLU A 48 0.95 2.71 -9.34
N PHE A 49 -0.22 3.34 -9.18
CA PHE A 49 -1.01 3.19 -7.97
C PHE A 49 -1.41 1.72 -7.74
N LYS A 50 -1.92 1.01 -8.74
CA LYS A 50 -2.30 -0.41 -8.63
C LYS A 50 -1.14 -1.27 -8.14
N LYS A 51 0.07 -1.04 -8.67
CA LYS A 51 1.29 -1.75 -8.23
C LYS A 51 1.63 -1.40 -6.78
N ALA A 52 1.56 -0.13 -6.40
CA ALA A 52 1.81 0.31 -5.03
C ALA A 52 0.82 -0.32 -4.05
N PHE A 53 -0.46 -0.27 -4.36
CA PHE A 53 -1.53 -0.80 -3.54
C PHE A 53 -1.50 -2.33 -3.44
N ALA A 54 -1.14 -3.04 -4.51
CA ALA A 54 -0.92 -4.48 -4.48
C ALA A 54 0.18 -4.87 -3.47
N SER A 55 1.23 -4.05 -3.35
CA SER A 55 2.31 -4.25 -2.38
C SER A 55 1.84 -4.06 -0.93
N VAL A 56 0.92 -3.11 -0.69
CA VAL A 56 0.25 -2.92 0.60
C VAL A 56 -0.66 -4.10 0.93
N LYS A 57 -1.47 -4.57 -0.04
CA LYS A 57 -2.34 -5.75 0.14
C LYS A 57 -1.54 -7.02 0.43
N ALA A 58 -0.42 -7.23 -0.25
CA ALA A 58 0.46 -8.36 0.01
C ALA A 58 1.01 -8.34 1.45
N ALA A 59 1.35 -7.16 1.98
CA ALA A 59 1.76 -7.03 3.38
C ALA A 59 0.62 -7.41 4.33
N VAL A 60 -0.59 -6.87 4.13
CA VAL A 60 -1.79 -7.25 4.90
C VAL A 60 -2.04 -8.76 4.87
N ASP A 61 -1.94 -9.38 3.70
CA ASP A 61 -2.16 -10.83 3.55
C ASP A 61 -1.07 -11.67 4.21
N ASN A 62 0.16 -11.17 4.29
CA ASN A 62 1.22 -11.82 5.06
C ASN A 62 0.94 -11.78 6.56
N TYR A 63 0.44 -10.65 7.07
CA TYR A 63 0.04 -10.55 8.47
C TYR A 63 -1.14 -11.46 8.81
N LYS A 64 -2.17 -11.55 7.95
CA LYS A 64 -3.31 -12.47 8.14
C LYS A 64 -2.91 -13.96 8.22
N LYS A 65 -1.76 -14.34 7.67
CA LYS A 65 -1.24 -15.72 7.74
C LYS A 65 -0.55 -16.03 9.06
N LEU A 66 -0.12 -15.02 9.80
CA LEU A 66 0.34 -15.17 11.17
C LEU A 66 -0.90 -15.50 11.99
N LYS A 67 -1.05 -16.74 12.43
CA LYS A 67 -2.26 -17.27 13.10
C LYS A 67 -2.45 -16.68 14.51
N ASN A 68 -2.48 -15.37 14.64
CA ASN A 68 -2.74 -14.66 15.89
C ASN A 68 -4.23 -14.31 15.98
N PRO A 69 -4.91 -14.65 17.10
CA PRO A 69 -6.32 -14.31 17.29
C PRO A 69 -6.57 -12.82 17.54
N VAL A 70 -5.51 -12.07 17.87
CA VAL A 70 -5.53 -10.62 18.12
C VAL A 70 -4.46 -9.97 17.26
N LEU A 71 -4.83 -8.88 16.58
CA LEU A 71 -3.87 -8.09 15.81
C LEU A 71 -2.91 -7.38 16.78
N THR A 72 -1.63 -7.49 16.50
CA THR A 72 -0.61 -6.64 17.11
C THR A 72 -0.78 -5.20 16.63
N GLU A 73 -0.27 -4.23 17.40
CA GLU A 73 -0.31 -2.81 17.00
C GLU A 73 0.32 -2.58 15.62
N ALA A 74 1.42 -3.29 15.30
CA ALA A 74 2.07 -3.19 14.00
C ALA A 74 1.17 -3.70 12.86
N GLU A 75 0.39 -4.76 13.10
CA GLU A 75 -0.58 -5.30 12.15
C GLU A 75 -1.73 -4.33 11.91
N GLU A 76 -2.28 -3.72 12.97
CA GLU A 76 -3.29 -2.69 12.87
C GLU A 76 -2.78 -1.48 12.08
N GLN A 77 -1.57 -1.01 12.36
CA GLN A 77 -0.94 0.10 11.63
C GLN A 77 -0.82 -0.17 10.13
N VAL A 78 -0.52 -1.41 9.72
CA VAL A 78 -0.45 -1.80 8.31
C VAL A 78 -1.84 -1.88 7.68
N LEU A 79 -2.85 -2.34 8.43
CA LEU A 79 -4.24 -2.31 7.99
C LEU A 79 -4.73 -0.88 7.75
N TYR A 80 -4.41 0.07 8.63
CA TYR A 80 -4.76 1.49 8.45
C TYR A 80 -4.17 2.09 7.17
N VAL A 81 -2.95 1.69 6.78
CA VAL A 81 -2.38 2.08 5.48
C VAL A 81 -3.22 1.53 4.33
N SER A 82 -3.63 0.26 4.39
CA SER A 82 -4.50 -0.33 3.36
C SER A 82 -5.85 0.37 3.30
N TYR A 83 -6.50 0.62 4.44
CA TYR A 83 -7.83 1.23 4.50
C TYR A 83 -7.82 2.66 3.94
N SER A 84 -6.82 3.46 4.34
CA SER A 84 -6.70 4.85 3.86
C SER A 84 -6.57 4.95 2.34
N MET A 85 -6.06 3.92 1.67
CA MET A 85 -5.86 3.88 0.22
C MET A 85 -7.09 3.37 -0.56
N GLU A 86 -8.09 2.76 0.11
CA GLU A 86 -9.29 2.22 -0.56
C GLU A 86 -10.07 3.27 -1.36
N PRO A 87 -10.30 4.50 -0.85
CA PRO A 87 -11.01 5.53 -1.63
C PRO A 87 -10.28 5.85 -2.93
N VAL A 88 -8.94 5.87 -2.91
CA VAL A 88 -8.12 6.09 -4.10
C VAL A 88 -8.23 4.89 -5.05
N ASN A 89 -8.14 3.68 -4.52
CA ASN A 89 -8.26 2.43 -5.29
C ASN A 89 -9.60 2.32 -6.04
N SER A 90 -10.67 2.89 -5.50
CA SER A 90 -11.98 2.92 -6.16
C SER A 90 -12.00 3.69 -7.50
N LEU A 91 -11.04 4.60 -7.72
CA LEU A 91 -10.97 5.44 -8.93
C LEU A 91 -10.20 4.76 -10.07
N VAL A 92 -9.32 3.83 -9.75
CA VAL A 92 -8.32 3.24 -10.66
C VAL A 92 -8.92 2.17 -11.58
N GLY A 93 -10.18 1.79 -11.33
CA GLY A 93 -11.00 0.96 -12.22
C GLY A 93 -11.74 1.76 -13.30
N LYS A 94 -11.67 3.10 -13.27
CA LYS A 94 -12.33 3.99 -14.24
C LYS A 94 -11.37 4.37 -15.37
N SER A 95 -11.91 4.75 -16.53
CA SER A 95 -11.11 5.28 -17.65
C SER A 95 -10.59 6.70 -17.38
N LYS A 96 -11.39 7.52 -16.68
CA LYS A 96 -10.99 8.79 -16.04
C LYS A 96 -12.02 9.16 -14.96
N PRO A 97 -11.62 9.48 -13.73
CA PRO A 97 -12.55 9.89 -12.68
C PRO A 97 -13.12 11.28 -12.98
N THR A 98 -14.39 11.47 -12.61
CA THR A 98 -15.03 12.80 -12.66
C THR A 98 -14.62 13.64 -11.45
N ALA A 99 -14.85 14.96 -11.50
CA ALA A 99 -14.63 15.83 -10.34
C ALA A 99 -15.43 15.35 -9.10
N GLN A 100 -16.68 14.90 -9.32
CA GLN A 100 -17.52 14.35 -8.26
C GLN A 100 -16.93 13.07 -7.65
N ASP A 101 -16.33 12.19 -8.47
CA ASP A 101 -15.66 10.99 -7.97
C ASP A 101 -14.46 11.35 -7.08
N CYS A 102 -13.68 12.33 -7.52
CA CYS A 102 -12.52 12.84 -6.79
C CYS A 102 -12.92 13.50 -5.46
N ASP A 103 -13.97 14.32 -5.45
CA ASP A 103 -14.49 14.96 -4.24
C ASP A 103 -15.06 13.93 -3.27
N LYS A 104 -15.76 12.90 -3.77
CA LYS A 104 -16.27 11.79 -2.96
C LYS A 104 -15.12 11.03 -2.31
N ALA A 105 -14.09 10.65 -3.06
CA ALA A 105 -12.92 9.95 -2.53
C ALA A 105 -12.18 10.80 -1.50
N LYS A 106 -12.00 12.11 -1.76
CA LYS A 106 -11.39 13.06 -0.81
C LYS A 106 -12.15 13.13 0.49
N ARG A 107 -13.48 13.27 0.42
CA ARG A 107 -14.34 13.31 1.61
C ARG A 107 -14.25 12.00 2.39
N GLN A 108 -14.22 10.86 1.70
CA GLN A 108 -14.10 9.56 2.34
C GLN A 108 -12.78 9.42 3.11
N ILE A 109 -11.65 9.80 2.50
CA ILE A 109 -10.33 9.80 3.18
C ILE A 109 -10.39 10.65 4.47
N ILE A 110 -10.97 11.85 4.40
CA ILE A 110 -11.05 12.75 5.56
C ILE A 110 -11.96 12.17 6.64
N LEU A 111 -13.15 11.66 6.27
CA LEU A 111 -14.12 11.14 7.24
C LEU A 111 -13.60 9.87 7.93
N GLU A 112 -12.97 8.96 7.19
CA GLU A 112 -12.44 7.71 7.75
C GLU A 112 -11.21 7.97 8.64
N ASP A 113 -10.36 8.95 8.29
CA ASP A 113 -9.20 9.30 9.10
C ASP A 113 -9.56 10.08 10.37
N LYS A 114 -10.49 11.04 10.24
CA LYS A 114 -10.90 11.89 11.35
C LYS A 114 -11.86 11.15 12.28
N GLY A 115 -12.83 10.39 11.78
CA GLY A 115 -13.76 9.64 12.64
C GLY A 115 -14.37 10.53 13.73
N THR A 116 -13.95 10.31 14.99
CA THR A 116 -14.35 11.10 16.18
C THR A 116 -13.38 12.23 16.56
N LYS A 117 -12.28 12.40 15.83
CA LYS A 117 -11.30 13.47 16.04
C LYS A 117 -11.89 14.83 15.64
N PRO A 118 -11.41 15.93 16.26
CA PRO A 118 -11.84 17.28 15.90
C PRO A 118 -11.61 17.58 14.41
N GLU A 119 -12.49 18.38 13.79
CA GLU A 119 -12.38 18.74 12.38
C GLU A 119 -11.05 19.45 12.05
N ASP A 120 -10.42 20.13 13.00
CA ASP A 120 -9.15 20.83 12.80
C ASP A 120 -7.91 19.95 12.99
N SER A 121 -8.06 18.66 13.31
CA SER A 121 -6.91 17.77 13.48
C SER A 121 -6.18 17.54 12.16
N THR A 122 -4.85 17.49 12.22
CA THR A 122 -4.01 17.08 11.08
C THR A 122 -4.35 15.66 10.64
N LEU A 123 -4.35 15.42 9.33
CA LEU A 123 -4.52 14.08 8.80
C LEU A 123 -3.39 13.16 9.28
N SER A 124 -3.71 11.88 9.48
CA SER A 124 -2.67 10.86 9.70
C SER A 124 -1.72 10.76 8.50
N SER A 125 -0.58 10.11 8.70
CA SER A 125 0.42 9.90 7.65
C SER A 125 -0.13 9.13 6.44
N GLU A 126 -1.02 8.17 6.68
CA GLU A 126 -1.64 7.29 5.70
C GLU A 126 -2.75 8.00 4.94
N ALA A 127 -3.57 8.81 5.61
CA ALA A 127 -4.56 9.66 4.96
C ALA A 127 -3.90 10.80 4.16
N THR A 128 -2.76 11.33 4.64
CA THR A 128 -1.96 12.31 3.91
C THR A 128 -1.41 11.71 2.62
N GLU A 129 -0.82 10.52 2.68
CA GLU A 129 -0.29 9.85 1.48
C GLU A 129 -1.41 9.44 0.52
N ALA A 130 -2.57 8.99 1.02
CA ALA A 130 -3.74 8.70 0.20
C ALA A 130 -4.26 9.95 -0.53
N SER A 131 -4.34 11.08 0.17
CA SER A 131 -4.73 12.37 -0.40
C SER A 131 -3.74 12.82 -1.49
N ALA A 132 -2.44 12.56 -1.30
CA ALA A 132 -1.42 12.88 -2.29
C ALA A 132 -1.54 12.02 -3.57
N TRP A 133 -1.86 10.73 -3.44
CA TRP A 133 -2.16 9.87 -4.59
C TRP A 133 -3.45 10.29 -5.31
N LEU A 134 -4.50 10.61 -4.56
CA LEU A 134 -5.75 11.13 -5.10
C LEU A 134 -5.50 12.39 -5.95
N ALA A 135 -4.67 13.30 -5.45
CA ALA A 135 -4.30 14.52 -6.15
C ALA A 135 -3.54 14.27 -7.47
N LEU A 136 -2.88 13.12 -7.66
CA LEU A 136 -2.29 12.77 -8.96
C LEU A 136 -3.32 12.18 -9.92
N LEU A 137 -4.22 11.33 -9.43
CA LEU A 137 -5.24 10.67 -10.25
C LEU A 137 -6.39 11.60 -10.67
N CYS A 138 -6.55 12.71 -9.97
CA CYS A 138 -7.61 13.70 -10.19
C CYS A 138 -7.14 15.00 -10.86
N LYS A 139 -5.94 15.00 -11.45
CA LYS A 139 -5.46 16.06 -12.35
C LYS A 139 -6.09 15.93 -13.74
#